data_AF-U6JKL4-F1
#
_entry.id   AF-U6JKL4-F1
#
_cell.length_a   1.000
_cell.length_b   1.000
_cell.length_c   1.000
_cell.angle_alpha   90.00
_cell.angle_beta   90.00
_cell.angle_gamma   90.00
#
_symmetry.space_group_name_H-M   'P 1'
#
loop_
_entity.id
_entity.type
_entity.pdbx_description
1 polymer ?
#
loop_
_entity_poly.entity_id
_entity_poly.type
_entity_poly.pdbx_seq_one_letter_code
_entity_poly.pdbx_strand_id
1 'polypeptide(L)'
;MRLTFQLYRRIRHDFLPVYIKKQWKEQGSIMTARRLRVPRQALADPRIAEVAAQAEDTFVSTRYRDALAREIEMGATPEERAVWERQLAQRLAQFGGRTETASNLPPCLIFEPSRLFCRDIAQVAMLTNTVVHEGAPSAVQSIYEEVASSAAANMQSLVSAVERSVLHAHVWHTDEDKLPKRYNPELLIWKFKTEFGIHPTNVARYLLCNLFRVCQNQSLEMHLTPSSDSRTGLPPRWLLRDRVLETSFLWGEEQQRRVQFSQRNDLVLLSPTPTPLFEQPAASLSATEAQIVEASKARMHLISPLIDLTSTTQYRQDSSDGIRTTKYLYPHLITVNIALPNTWSDFTAPEKERITVPQRQAIGLMHCYASCIATAKRLYGNECGQAPLPEPIAVEAVCTDGVFFDFIAFQLNTLATPDWSKNPTPQGPMNVAWVDGNHEMVRKRFPKRSMLRNTRYTDLDMKVFYRLFACYLYGTHANKGEKSEAIGVNSGGVL
;
A
#
# COMPACT_ATOMS: atom_id res chain seq x y z
N MET A 1 10.74 14.82 23.23
CA MET A 1 11.87 14.04 23.80
C MET A 1 12.76 13.51 22.68
N ARG A 2 14.07 13.34 22.90
CA ARG A 2 15.03 12.91 21.86
C ARG A 2 15.15 11.38 21.85
N LEU A 3 14.43 10.70 20.96
CA LEU A 3 14.34 9.23 20.89
C LEU A 3 15.64 8.50 20.50
N THR A 4 16.67 9.19 20.01
CA THR A 4 17.81 8.56 19.31
C THR A 4 19.16 8.70 20.02
N PHE A 5 19.19 9.09 21.30
CA PHE A 5 20.47 9.47 21.95
C PHE A 5 21.33 8.30 22.46
N GLN A 6 20.83 7.06 22.51
CA GLN A 6 21.61 5.95 23.04
C GLN A 6 22.07 4.98 21.94
N LEU A 7 23.39 5.05 21.69
CA LEU A 7 24.30 3.97 21.28
C LEU A 7 24.01 3.25 19.95
N TYR A 8 24.65 3.71 18.87
CA TYR A 8 24.86 2.87 17.68
C TYR A 8 26.29 3.03 17.13
N ARG A 9 27.20 2.17 17.58
CA ARG A 9 28.31 1.70 16.74
C ARG A 9 27.88 0.36 16.14
N ARG A 10 27.19 0.39 14.98
CA ARG A 10 26.98 -0.82 14.17
C ARG A 10 28.35 -1.34 13.71
N ILE A 11 28.63 -2.61 14.01
CA ILE A 11 29.81 -3.32 13.55
C ILE A 11 29.71 -3.45 12.02
N ARG A 12 30.77 -3.04 11.31
CA ARG A 12 30.84 -3.05 9.85
C ARG A 12 31.00 -4.50 9.37
N HIS A 13 29.92 -5.14 8.93
CA HIS A 13 30.02 -6.36 8.13
C HIS A 13 29.88 -5.98 6.66
N ASP A 14 31.03 -5.73 6.04
CA ASP A 14 31.28 -5.84 4.58
C ASP A 14 32.77 -5.59 4.33
N PHE A 15 33.62 -6.32 5.04
CA PHE A 15 35.07 -6.25 4.84
C PHE A 15 35.55 -7.15 3.70
N LEU A 16 34.73 -8.05 3.17
CA LEU A 16 35.16 -8.97 2.10
C LEU A 16 35.68 -8.22 0.85
N PRO A 17 34.99 -7.20 0.32
CA PRO A 17 35.48 -6.45 -0.84
C PRO A 17 36.73 -5.62 -0.52
N VAL A 18 36.88 -5.21 0.74
CA VAL A 18 38.03 -4.45 1.24
C VAL A 18 39.25 -5.37 1.40
N TYR A 19 39.06 -6.59 1.91
CA TYR A 19 40.09 -7.61 2.00
C TYR A 19 40.53 -8.08 0.62
N ILE A 20 39.60 -8.29 -0.31
CA ILE A 20 39.94 -8.62 -1.70
C ILE A 20 40.80 -7.49 -2.31
N LYS A 21 40.39 -6.22 -2.17
CA LYS A 21 41.21 -5.08 -2.65
C LYS A 21 42.54 -4.92 -1.94
N LYS A 22 42.59 -5.21 -0.64
CA LYS A 22 43.81 -5.13 0.17
C LYS A 22 44.78 -6.23 -0.23
N GLN A 23 44.29 -7.45 -0.38
CA GLN A 23 45.05 -8.61 -0.86
C GLN A 23 45.57 -8.39 -2.29
N TRP A 24 44.77 -7.81 -3.20
CA TRP A 24 45.24 -7.42 -4.53
C TRP A 24 46.32 -6.34 -4.52
N LYS A 25 46.27 -5.41 -3.56
CA LYS A 25 47.31 -4.39 -3.37
C LYS A 25 48.58 -4.94 -2.74
N GLU A 26 48.45 -5.86 -1.80
CA GLU A 26 49.57 -6.43 -1.03
C GLU A 26 50.29 -7.53 -1.80
N GLN A 27 49.56 -8.36 -2.55
CA GLN A 27 50.15 -9.46 -3.33
C GLN A 27 50.63 -9.00 -4.72
N GLY A 28 50.18 -7.84 -5.19
CA GLY A 28 50.54 -7.29 -6.49
C GLY A 28 49.99 -8.12 -7.65
N SER A 29 49.56 -7.46 -8.72
CA SER A 29 49.36 -8.16 -9.99
C SER A 29 50.74 -8.49 -10.56
N ILE A 30 51.18 -9.74 -10.46
CA ILE A 30 52.30 -10.25 -11.26
C ILE A 30 51.77 -10.46 -12.68
N MET A 31 51.57 -9.36 -13.40
CA MET A 31 51.41 -9.39 -14.85
C MET A 31 52.51 -8.55 -15.47
N THR A 32 53.61 -9.19 -15.83
CA THR A 32 54.60 -8.66 -16.75
C THR A 32 54.02 -8.66 -18.17
N ALA A 33 53.29 -7.60 -18.52
CA ALA A 33 52.97 -7.33 -19.91
C ALA A 33 54.15 -6.62 -20.57
N ARG A 34 54.94 -7.35 -21.37
CA ARG A 34 55.72 -6.76 -22.46
C ARG A 34 55.24 -7.37 -23.76
N ARG A 35 54.35 -6.64 -24.46
CA ARG A 35 54.11 -6.84 -25.89
C ARG A 35 55.46 -6.68 -26.60
N LEU A 36 56.10 -7.79 -26.95
CA LEU A 36 57.16 -7.79 -27.95
C LEU A 36 56.47 -7.64 -29.31
N ARG A 37 56.59 -6.45 -29.92
CA ARG A 37 56.28 -6.30 -31.34
C ARG A 37 57.35 -7.07 -32.11
N VAL A 38 57.00 -8.26 -32.59
CA VAL A 38 57.87 -9.03 -33.48
C VAL A 38 57.90 -8.33 -34.84
N PRO A 39 59.08 -7.94 -35.38
CA PRO A 39 59.19 -7.35 -36.71
C PRO A 39 58.65 -8.33 -37.77
N ARG A 40 57.91 -7.83 -38.77
CA ARG A 40 57.30 -8.68 -39.82
C ARG A 40 58.29 -9.59 -40.56
N GLN A 41 59.58 -9.23 -40.59
CA GLN A 41 60.64 -10.04 -41.19
C GLN A 41 60.93 -11.33 -40.40
N ALA A 42 60.72 -11.34 -39.08
CA ALA A 42 60.93 -12.54 -38.25
C ALA A 42 59.78 -13.55 -38.34
N LEU A 43 58.60 -13.13 -38.82
CA LEU A 43 57.46 -14.02 -39.12
C LEU A 43 57.59 -14.71 -40.49
N ALA A 44 58.56 -14.31 -41.33
CA ALA A 44 58.83 -14.95 -42.60
C ALA A 44 59.72 -16.20 -42.47
N ASP A 45 60.39 -16.39 -41.32
CA ASP A 45 61.18 -17.57 -41.03
C ASP A 45 60.26 -18.66 -40.42
N PRO A 46 60.06 -19.82 -41.09
CA PRO A 46 59.07 -20.81 -40.69
C PRO A 46 59.34 -21.40 -39.30
N ARG A 47 60.60 -21.44 -38.85
CA ARG A 47 60.95 -21.96 -37.50
C ARG A 47 60.56 -21.00 -36.38
N ILE A 48 60.60 -19.69 -36.63
CA ILE A 48 60.26 -18.66 -35.63
C ILE A 48 58.74 -18.45 -35.60
N ALA A 49 58.05 -18.58 -36.75
CA ALA A 49 56.60 -18.51 -36.84
C ALA A 49 55.91 -19.65 -36.05
N GLU A 50 56.46 -20.87 -36.08
CA GLU A 50 55.91 -22.01 -35.34
C GLU A 50 56.06 -21.85 -33.82
N VAL A 51 57.20 -21.32 -33.37
CA VAL A 51 57.44 -20.99 -31.95
C VAL A 51 56.55 -19.82 -31.49
N ALA A 52 56.35 -18.81 -32.34
CA ALA A 52 55.45 -17.69 -32.04
C ALA A 52 53.97 -18.12 -31.97
N ALA A 53 53.54 -19.04 -32.84
CA ALA A 53 52.19 -19.61 -32.83
C ALA A 53 51.95 -20.48 -31.58
N GLN A 54 52.92 -21.31 -31.19
CA GLN A 54 52.85 -22.06 -29.92
C GLN A 54 52.82 -21.13 -28.70
N ALA A 55 53.52 -19.99 -28.75
CA ALA A 55 53.49 -18.99 -27.69
C ALA A 55 52.14 -18.23 -27.62
N GLU A 56 51.50 -17.91 -28.76
CA GLU A 56 50.15 -17.32 -28.78
C GLU A 56 49.09 -18.27 -28.18
N ASP A 57 49.23 -19.58 -28.41
CA ASP A 57 48.35 -20.60 -27.84
C ASP A 57 48.43 -20.67 -26.30
N THR A 58 49.56 -20.28 -25.70
CA THR A 58 49.69 -20.21 -24.22
C THR A 58 48.93 -19.04 -23.59
N PHE A 59 48.61 -17.98 -24.35
CA PHE A 59 47.83 -16.82 -23.85
C PHE A 59 46.31 -16.99 -24.02
N VAL A 60 45.86 -18.02 -24.74
CA VAL A 60 44.45 -18.45 -24.84
C VAL A 60 44.15 -19.59 -23.85
N SER A 61 45.03 -19.84 -22.88
CA SER A 61 44.78 -20.78 -21.79
C SER A 61 43.60 -20.32 -20.91
N THR A 62 42.39 -20.68 -21.32
CA THR A 62 41.15 -20.59 -20.54
C THR A 62 41.16 -21.55 -19.35
N ARG A 63 42.20 -22.37 -19.14
CA ARG A 63 42.29 -23.32 -18.02
C ARG A 63 41.93 -22.70 -16.68
N TYR A 64 42.36 -21.48 -16.37
CA TYR A 64 42.04 -20.84 -15.10
C TYR A 64 40.64 -20.21 -15.07
N ARG A 65 40.15 -19.67 -16.19
CA ARG A 65 38.78 -19.13 -16.30
C ARG A 65 37.73 -20.23 -16.31
N ASP A 66 38.03 -21.34 -16.98
CA ASP A 66 37.20 -22.53 -17.05
C ASP A 66 37.34 -23.39 -15.79
N ALA A 67 38.50 -23.40 -15.12
CA ALA A 67 38.63 -24.03 -13.80
C ALA A 67 37.94 -23.19 -12.72
N LEU A 68 38.05 -21.86 -12.77
CA LEU A 68 37.33 -20.97 -11.86
C LEU A 68 35.81 -20.94 -12.18
N ALA A 69 35.41 -21.05 -13.44
CA ALA A 69 34.02 -21.28 -13.82
C ALA A 69 33.56 -22.65 -13.29
N ARG A 70 34.33 -23.73 -13.52
CA ARG A 70 34.05 -25.06 -12.94
C ARG A 70 34.06 -25.07 -11.40
N GLU A 71 34.86 -24.23 -10.75
CA GLU A 71 34.95 -24.12 -9.29
C GLU A 71 33.83 -23.25 -8.69
N ILE A 72 33.44 -22.17 -9.35
CA ILE A 72 32.24 -21.38 -9.01
C ILE A 72 30.97 -22.18 -9.35
N GLU A 73 31.07 -23.11 -10.29
CA GLU A 73 30.08 -24.13 -10.66
C GLU A 73 30.24 -25.46 -9.86
N MET A 74 31.02 -25.49 -8.78
CA MET A 74 31.07 -26.65 -7.88
C MET A 74 29.73 -26.82 -7.18
N GLY A 75 28.88 -27.60 -7.83
CA GLY A 75 27.61 -28.08 -7.34
C GLY A 75 26.84 -28.92 -8.34
N ALA A 76 27.13 -28.84 -9.65
CA ALA A 76 26.46 -29.67 -10.64
C ALA A 76 27.30 -30.00 -11.87
N THR A 77 27.19 -31.26 -12.29
CA THR A 77 27.69 -31.79 -13.57
C THR A 77 26.94 -31.14 -14.75
N PRO A 78 27.54 -31.12 -15.96
CA PRO A 78 26.87 -30.57 -17.16
C PRO A 78 25.55 -31.28 -17.47
N GLU A 79 25.43 -32.57 -17.15
CA GLU A 79 24.21 -33.35 -17.30
C GLU A 79 23.11 -32.90 -16.35
N GLU A 80 23.44 -32.70 -15.07
CA GLU A 80 22.51 -32.16 -14.06
C GLU A 80 22.04 -30.75 -14.44
N ARG A 81 22.92 -29.93 -15.01
CA ARG A 81 22.57 -28.59 -15.49
C ARG A 81 21.63 -28.63 -16.69
N ALA A 82 21.85 -29.53 -17.65
CA ALA A 82 20.93 -29.73 -18.77
C ALA A 82 19.56 -30.28 -18.30
N VAL A 83 19.53 -31.03 -17.19
CA VAL A 83 18.28 -31.45 -16.53
C VAL A 83 17.60 -30.24 -15.85
N TRP A 84 18.35 -29.41 -15.12
CA TRP A 84 17.81 -28.21 -14.49
C TRP A 84 17.31 -27.17 -15.48
N GLU A 85 18.01 -26.97 -16.60
CA GLU A 85 17.57 -26.10 -17.69
C GLU A 85 16.31 -26.65 -18.35
N ARG A 86 16.20 -27.97 -18.56
CA ARG A 86 14.94 -28.59 -19.01
C ARG A 86 13.82 -28.44 -17.99
N GLN A 87 14.08 -28.62 -16.70
CA GLN A 87 13.09 -28.40 -15.64
C GLN A 87 12.70 -26.93 -15.49
N LEU A 88 13.64 -26.01 -15.68
CA LEU A 88 13.41 -24.58 -15.68
C LEU A 88 12.60 -24.20 -16.92
N ALA A 89 12.96 -24.68 -18.10
CA ALA A 89 12.22 -24.48 -19.33
C ALA A 89 10.82 -25.09 -19.26
N GLN A 90 10.63 -26.25 -18.63
CA GLN A 90 9.31 -26.83 -18.38
C GLN A 90 8.50 -26.00 -17.37
N ARG A 91 9.12 -25.53 -16.28
CA ARG A 91 8.47 -24.61 -15.33
C ARG A 91 8.10 -23.29 -16.01
N LEU A 92 9.01 -22.73 -16.79
CA LEU A 92 8.82 -21.51 -17.56
C LEU A 92 7.85 -21.72 -18.72
N ALA A 93 7.72 -22.90 -19.32
CA ALA A 93 6.75 -23.19 -20.38
C ALA A 93 5.30 -23.14 -19.86
N GLN A 94 5.11 -23.29 -18.54
CA GLN A 94 3.81 -23.03 -17.89
C GLN A 94 3.49 -21.52 -17.86
N PHE A 95 4.52 -20.68 -17.88
CA PHE A 95 4.43 -19.21 -17.90
C PHE A 95 4.70 -18.58 -19.28
N GLY A 96 5.27 -19.36 -20.21
CA GLY A 96 5.44 -19.05 -21.61
C GLY A 96 4.06 -19.08 -22.20
N GLY A 97 3.48 -17.88 -22.31
CA GLY A 97 2.05 -17.67 -22.44
C GLY A 97 1.43 -18.74 -23.33
N ARG A 98 0.45 -19.45 -22.77
CA ARG A 98 -0.72 -19.72 -23.60
C ARG A 98 -1.05 -18.35 -24.19
N THR A 99 -0.85 -18.19 -25.49
CA THR A 99 -1.65 -17.25 -26.27
C THR A 99 -3.07 -17.79 -26.13
N GLU A 100 -3.67 -17.65 -24.94
CA GLU A 100 -5.10 -17.60 -24.82
C GLU A 100 -5.47 -16.54 -25.84
N THR A 101 -6.21 -16.98 -26.86
CA THR A 101 -6.77 -16.13 -27.89
C THR A 101 -7.21 -14.86 -27.20
N ALA A 102 -6.57 -13.73 -27.51
CA ALA A 102 -6.86 -12.45 -26.87
C ALA A 102 -8.38 -12.34 -26.83
N SER A 103 -8.96 -12.45 -25.64
CA SER A 103 -10.40 -12.48 -25.52
C SER A 103 -10.85 -11.12 -26.05
N ASN A 104 -11.72 -11.14 -27.06
CA ASN A 104 -12.29 -9.93 -27.66
C ASN A 104 -13.30 -9.30 -26.68
N LEU A 105 -12.86 -9.04 -25.46
CA LEU A 105 -13.64 -8.38 -24.44
C LEU A 105 -13.69 -6.88 -24.75
N PRO A 106 -14.82 -6.22 -24.45
CA PRO A 106 -14.93 -4.78 -24.62
C PRO A 106 -13.89 -4.05 -23.76
N PRO A 107 -13.45 -2.84 -24.16
CA PRO A 107 -12.44 -2.11 -23.40
C PRO A 107 -12.92 -1.83 -21.97
N CYS A 108 -12.08 -2.19 -21.00
CA CYS A 108 -12.27 -1.90 -19.59
C CYS A 108 -11.24 -0.87 -19.11
N LEU A 109 -11.63 -0.02 -18.17
CA LEU A 109 -10.80 0.99 -17.56
C LEU A 109 -10.33 0.52 -16.19
N ILE A 110 -9.03 0.30 -16.00
CA ILE A 110 -8.46 -0.14 -14.74
C ILE A 110 -7.98 1.06 -13.93
N PHE A 111 -8.36 1.09 -12.65
CA PHE A 111 -7.75 1.95 -11.65
C PHE A 111 -6.50 1.28 -11.08
N GLU A 112 -5.36 1.95 -11.21
CA GLU A 112 -4.11 1.57 -10.54
C GLU A 112 -3.71 2.63 -9.53
N PRO A 113 -3.40 2.28 -8.26
CA PRO A 113 -2.91 3.25 -7.27
C PRO A 113 -1.61 3.95 -7.66
N SER A 114 -0.86 3.37 -8.61
CA SER A 114 0.35 3.96 -9.19
C SER A 114 0.04 5.19 -10.04
N ARG A 115 -1.15 5.27 -10.65
CA ARG A 115 -1.56 6.35 -11.54
C ARG A 115 -2.37 7.37 -10.74
N LEU A 116 -1.80 8.56 -10.60
CA LEU A 116 -2.37 9.62 -9.79
C LEU A 116 -3.48 10.33 -10.57
N PHE A 117 -4.55 10.68 -9.88
CA PHE A 117 -5.62 11.50 -10.46
C PHE A 117 -5.13 12.92 -10.70
N CYS A 118 -5.50 13.50 -11.84
CA CYS A 118 -5.14 14.87 -12.19
C CYS A 118 -5.91 15.92 -11.39
N ARG A 119 -7.13 15.60 -10.92
CA ARG A 119 -7.99 16.48 -10.12
C ARG A 119 -8.35 15.88 -8.75
N ASP A 120 -7.54 14.93 -8.29
CA ASP A 120 -7.55 14.37 -6.95
C ASP A 120 -8.97 13.94 -6.48
N ILE A 121 -9.45 14.52 -5.38
CA ILE A 121 -10.74 14.19 -4.74
C ILE A 121 -11.92 14.56 -5.64
N ALA A 122 -11.86 15.66 -6.41
CA ALA A 122 -12.98 16.08 -7.25
C ALA A 122 -13.27 15.06 -8.36
N GLN A 123 -12.22 14.47 -8.91
CA GLN A 123 -12.33 13.42 -9.92
C GLN A 123 -12.94 12.15 -9.32
N VAL A 124 -12.47 11.73 -8.15
CA VAL A 124 -13.00 10.55 -7.46
C VAL A 124 -14.45 10.75 -7.07
N ALA A 125 -14.80 11.89 -6.47
CA ALA A 125 -16.17 12.24 -6.09
C ALA A 125 -17.17 12.10 -7.26
N MET A 126 -16.79 12.56 -8.45
CA MET A 126 -17.63 12.40 -9.66
C MET A 126 -17.63 10.95 -10.18
N LEU A 127 -16.48 10.27 -10.15
CA LEU A 127 -16.36 8.88 -10.60
C LEU A 127 -17.22 7.93 -9.76
N THR A 128 -17.29 8.15 -8.45
CA THR A 128 -17.98 7.28 -7.48
C THR A 128 -19.34 7.82 -7.03
N ASN A 129 -19.84 8.90 -7.64
CA ASN A 129 -21.09 9.57 -7.25
C ASN A 129 -21.16 9.84 -5.73
N THR A 130 -20.11 10.47 -5.20
CA THR A 130 -19.89 10.62 -3.75
C THR A 130 -19.76 12.08 -3.35
N VAL A 131 -20.44 12.48 -2.28
CA VAL A 131 -20.19 13.74 -1.59
C VAL A 131 -19.09 13.53 -0.56
N VAL A 132 -18.03 14.35 -0.60
CA VAL A 132 -16.88 14.22 0.28
C VAL A 132 -16.86 15.35 1.29
N HIS A 133 -17.05 15.03 2.57
CA HIS A 133 -16.94 15.94 3.70
C HIS A 133 -15.51 15.97 4.23
N GLU A 134 -15.09 17.15 4.70
CA GLU A 134 -13.83 17.30 5.42
C GLU A 134 -14.01 16.97 6.91
N GLY A 135 -13.05 16.27 7.49
CA GLY A 135 -13.07 15.82 8.88
C GLY A 135 -13.62 14.41 9.06
N ALA A 136 -13.78 13.98 10.31
CA ALA A 136 -14.28 12.66 10.68
C ALA A 136 -15.82 12.68 10.83
N PRO A 137 -16.51 11.54 10.62
CA PRO A 137 -17.92 11.43 10.96
C PRO A 137 -18.18 11.72 12.44
N SER A 138 -19.32 12.31 12.77
CA SER A 138 -19.68 12.67 14.16
C SER A 138 -19.60 11.48 15.12
N ALA A 139 -20.05 10.31 14.69
CA ALA A 139 -20.01 9.09 15.50
C ALA A 139 -18.58 8.61 15.80
N VAL A 140 -17.65 8.72 14.85
CA VAL A 140 -16.23 8.40 15.05
C VAL A 140 -15.54 9.45 15.92
N GLN A 141 -15.92 10.72 15.74
CA GLN A 141 -15.42 11.85 16.51
C GLN A 141 -15.78 11.72 18.01
N SER A 142 -16.99 11.28 18.34
CA SER A 142 -17.39 11.00 19.72
C SER A 142 -16.55 9.89 20.37
N ILE A 143 -16.24 8.82 19.64
CA ILE A 143 -15.36 7.75 20.14
C ILE A 143 -13.94 8.29 20.33
N TYR A 144 -13.44 9.12 19.41
CA TYR A 144 -12.15 9.76 19.55
C TYR A 144 -12.07 10.60 20.82
N GLU A 145 -13.10 11.37 21.15
CA GLU A 145 -13.17 12.19 22.37
C GLU A 145 -13.21 11.34 23.64
N GLU A 146 -13.97 10.24 23.64
CA GLU A 146 -14.01 9.26 24.73
C GLU A 146 -12.62 8.64 24.97
N VAL A 147 -11.98 8.17 23.90
CA VAL A 147 -10.65 7.56 23.92
C VAL A 147 -9.59 8.55 24.38
N ALA A 148 -9.59 9.76 23.82
CA ALA A 148 -8.61 10.79 24.15
C ALA A 148 -8.71 11.22 25.62
N SER A 149 -9.93 11.25 26.17
CA SER A 149 -10.16 11.57 27.58
C SER A 149 -9.76 10.42 28.51
N SER A 150 -10.11 9.18 28.16
CA SER A 150 -9.84 7.98 28.95
C SER A 150 -8.36 7.58 29.01
N ALA A 151 -7.61 7.86 27.94
CA ALA A 151 -6.19 7.53 27.83
C ALA A 151 -5.28 8.27 28.84
N ALA A 152 -5.81 9.24 29.61
CA ALA A 152 -5.06 10.01 30.60
C ALA A 152 -4.50 9.15 31.76
N ALA A 153 -5.17 8.06 32.15
CA ALA A 153 -4.80 7.27 33.32
C ALA A 153 -3.52 6.42 33.14
N ASN A 154 -3.27 5.88 31.94
CA ASN A 154 -2.13 4.99 31.60
C ASN A 154 -1.22 5.56 30.50
N MET A 155 -1.23 6.89 30.33
CA MET A 155 -0.64 7.57 29.18
C MET A 155 0.84 7.22 28.95
N GLN A 156 1.65 7.07 30.01
CA GLN A 156 3.09 6.84 29.86
C GLN A 156 3.43 5.47 29.25
N SER A 157 2.70 4.41 29.63
CA SER A 157 2.90 3.06 29.10
C SER A 157 2.48 2.99 27.63
N LEU A 158 1.32 3.57 27.33
CA LEU A 158 0.77 3.64 25.97
C LEU A 158 1.69 4.42 25.03
N VAL A 159 2.14 5.61 25.43
CA VAL A 159 3.10 6.43 24.67
C VAL A 159 4.36 5.61 24.39
N SER A 160 4.91 4.94 25.41
CA SER A 160 6.12 4.10 25.25
C SER A 160 5.90 2.91 24.31
N ALA A 161 4.69 2.33 24.26
CA ALA A 161 4.35 1.26 23.33
C ALA A 161 4.25 1.77 21.88
N VAL A 162 3.65 2.95 21.68
CA VAL A 162 3.56 3.61 20.36
C VAL A 162 4.94 4.05 19.88
N GLU A 163 5.77 4.65 20.74
CA GLU A 163 7.16 5.01 20.43
C GLU A 163 7.97 3.80 19.98
N ARG A 164 7.89 2.68 20.72
CA ARG A 164 8.55 1.42 20.35
C ARG A 164 8.05 0.90 19.00
N SER A 165 6.75 1.02 18.71
CA SER A 165 6.17 0.59 17.44
C SER A 165 6.72 1.41 16.27
N VAL A 166 6.84 2.73 16.43
CA VAL A 166 7.42 3.64 15.44
C VAL A 166 8.91 3.32 15.23
N LEU A 167 9.69 3.19 16.30
CA LEU A 167 11.12 2.88 16.22
C LEU A 167 11.38 1.49 15.63
N HIS A 168 10.55 0.50 15.95
CA HIS A 168 10.62 -0.82 15.35
C HIS A 168 10.45 -0.76 13.83
N ALA A 169 9.38 -0.12 13.36
CA ALA A 169 9.06 -0.05 11.93
C ALA A 169 10.06 0.76 11.11
N HIS A 170 10.73 1.75 11.73
CA HIS A 170 11.62 2.67 11.02
C HIS A 170 13.12 2.45 11.21
N VAL A 171 13.53 1.83 12.32
CA VAL A 171 14.94 1.79 12.75
C VAL A 171 15.39 0.39 13.17
N TRP A 172 14.61 -0.32 13.98
CA TRP A 172 15.08 -1.58 14.60
C TRP A 172 14.82 -2.82 13.76
N HIS A 173 13.91 -2.79 12.79
CA HIS A 173 13.72 -3.93 11.90
C HIS A 173 15.04 -4.25 11.16
N THR A 174 15.28 -5.54 10.95
CA THR A 174 16.52 -6.06 10.37
C THR A 174 16.54 -6.06 8.84
N ASP A 175 15.54 -5.48 8.19
CA ASP A 175 15.48 -5.46 6.73
C ASP A 175 16.55 -4.51 6.19
N GLU A 176 17.39 -5.03 5.29
CA GLU A 176 18.47 -4.30 4.65
C GLU A 176 18.27 -4.26 3.13
N ASP A 177 17.06 -3.88 2.71
CA ASP A 177 16.73 -3.67 1.31
C ASP A 177 17.48 -2.47 0.75
N LYS A 178 17.85 -2.56 -0.53
CA LYS A 178 18.38 -1.41 -1.27
C LYS A 178 17.26 -0.40 -1.45
N LEU A 179 17.35 0.73 -0.75
CA LEU A 179 16.33 1.77 -0.78
C LEU A 179 16.36 2.55 -2.10
N PRO A 180 15.20 3.07 -2.55
CA PRO A 180 15.16 4.02 -3.65
C PRO A 180 16.05 5.24 -3.37
N LYS A 181 16.60 5.84 -4.42
CA LYS A 181 17.40 7.06 -4.25
C LYS A 181 16.51 8.17 -3.71
N ARG A 182 17.02 8.92 -2.74
CA ARG A 182 16.32 10.12 -2.26
C ARG A 182 16.31 11.17 -3.37
N TYR A 183 15.17 11.83 -3.53
CA TYR A 183 15.02 12.98 -4.40
C TYR A 183 14.65 14.20 -3.55
N ASN A 184 15.47 15.25 -3.63
CA ASN A 184 15.18 16.52 -2.99
C ASN A 184 15.06 17.61 -4.08
N PRO A 185 13.86 18.17 -4.32
CA PRO A 185 13.66 19.21 -5.34
C PRO A 185 14.47 20.47 -5.04
N GLU A 186 14.81 20.74 -3.77
CA GLU A 186 15.66 21.87 -3.39
C GLU A 186 17.14 21.67 -3.78
N LEU A 187 17.55 20.42 -4.05
CA LEU A 187 18.94 20.04 -4.34
C LEU A 187 19.04 19.18 -5.61
N LEU A 188 18.52 19.68 -6.73
CA LEU A 188 18.48 18.96 -8.02
C LEU A 188 19.84 18.41 -8.48
N ILE A 189 20.93 19.14 -8.23
CA ILE A 189 22.29 18.76 -8.65
C ILE A 189 22.86 17.65 -7.74
N TRP A 190 22.36 17.51 -6.52
CA TRP A 190 22.93 16.60 -5.53
C TRP A 190 22.45 15.17 -5.74
N LYS A 191 23.36 14.29 -6.15
CA LYS A 191 23.11 12.85 -6.26
C LYS A 191 23.30 12.18 -4.90
N PHE A 192 22.19 11.84 -4.24
CA PHE A 192 22.22 11.07 -2.99
C PHE A 192 22.82 9.68 -3.23
N LYS A 193 23.68 9.23 -2.30
CA LYS A 193 24.18 7.85 -2.31
C LYS A 193 23.03 6.90 -1.99
N THR A 194 23.07 5.71 -2.58
CA THR A 194 22.11 4.64 -2.27
C THR A 194 22.21 4.26 -0.79
N GLU A 195 21.04 4.08 -0.18
CA GLU A 195 20.89 3.69 1.22
C GLU A 195 20.38 2.25 1.28
N PHE A 196 20.66 1.60 2.40
CA PHE A 196 20.13 0.28 2.72
C PHE A 196 19.33 0.40 4.01
N GLY A 197 18.21 -0.31 4.07
CA GLY A 197 17.33 -0.32 5.22
C GLY A 197 15.95 -0.83 4.87
N ILE A 198 14.97 -0.41 5.65
CA ILE A 198 13.59 -0.89 5.53
C ILE A 198 12.90 -0.20 4.37
N HIS A 199 12.41 -0.98 3.40
CA HIS A 199 11.67 -0.42 2.27
C HIS A 199 10.44 0.37 2.74
N PRO A 200 10.12 1.54 2.17
CA PRO A 200 9.01 2.38 2.63
C PRO A 200 7.65 1.67 2.70
N THR A 201 7.36 0.79 1.72
CA THR A 201 6.15 -0.06 1.74
C THR A 201 6.09 -0.95 2.99
N ASN A 202 7.23 -1.50 3.41
CA ASN A 202 7.32 -2.38 4.57
C ASN A 202 7.23 -1.59 5.88
N VAL A 203 7.74 -0.35 5.92
CA VAL A 203 7.62 0.53 7.10
C VAL A 203 6.15 0.70 7.51
N ALA A 204 5.28 1.08 6.55
CA ALA A 204 3.85 1.26 6.80
C ALA A 204 3.20 -0.04 7.31
N ARG A 205 3.52 -1.18 6.68
CA ARG A 205 3.04 -2.51 7.07
C ARG A 205 3.45 -2.87 8.49
N TYR A 206 4.72 -2.75 8.85
CA TYR A 206 5.22 -3.07 10.18
C TYR A 206 4.64 -2.15 11.24
N LEU A 207 4.51 -0.86 10.93
CA LEU A 207 3.92 0.11 11.83
C LEU A 207 2.46 -0.23 12.12
N LEU A 208 1.62 -0.38 11.09
CA LEU A 208 0.19 -0.68 11.26
C LEU A 208 -0.03 -2.02 11.97
N CYS A 209 0.77 -3.05 11.68
CA CYS A 209 0.73 -4.32 12.40
C CYS A 209 0.93 -4.12 13.91
N ASN A 210 1.94 -3.32 14.29
CA ASN A 210 2.25 -3.06 15.69
C ASN A 210 1.20 -2.16 16.34
N LEU A 211 0.74 -1.12 15.65
CA LEU A 211 -0.28 -0.21 16.18
C LEU A 211 -1.61 -0.92 16.41
N PHE A 212 -2.06 -1.80 15.51
CA PHE A 212 -3.26 -2.62 15.74
C PHE A 212 -3.13 -3.55 16.95
N ARG A 213 -1.93 -4.07 17.22
CA ARG A 213 -1.67 -4.82 18.46
C ARG A 213 -1.78 -3.94 19.70
N VAL A 214 -1.26 -2.71 19.63
CA VAL A 214 -1.39 -1.73 20.72
C VAL A 214 -2.87 -1.36 20.92
N CYS A 215 -3.62 -1.10 19.85
CA CYS A 215 -5.06 -0.84 19.90
C CYS A 215 -5.83 -2.00 20.54
N GLN A 216 -5.51 -3.26 20.19
CA GLN A 216 -6.15 -4.43 20.80
C GLN A 216 -5.85 -4.56 22.29
N ASN A 217 -4.59 -4.34 22.70
CA ASN A 217 -4.23 -4.40 24.12
C ASN A 217 -4.93 -3.27 24.89
N GLN A 218 -4.94 -2.07 24.34
CA GLN A 218 -5.59 -0.91 24.96
C GLN A 218 -7.10 -1.08 25.06
N SER A 219 -7.75 -1.69 24.04
CA SER A 219 -9.20 -1.94 24.09
C SER A 219 -9.59 -2.97 25.14
N LEU A 220 -8.71 -3.93 25.43
CA LEU A 220 -8.90 -4.90 26.51
C LEU A 220 -8.66 -4.26 27.90
N GLU A 221 -7.60 -3.45 28.04
CA GLU A 221 -7.30 -2.72 29.29
C GLU A 221 -8.41 -1.73 29.66
N MET A 222 -9.00 -1.05 28.67
CA MET A 222 -10.11 -0.12 28.87
C MET A 222 -11.49 -0.81 28.93
N HIS A 223 -11.55 -2.14 28.83
CA HIS A 223 -12.80 -2.92 28.77
C HIS A 223 -13.80 -2.46 27.69
N LEU A 224 -13.31 -1.86 26.60
CA LEU A 224 -14.14 -1.35 25.50
C LEU A 224 -14.61 -2.49 24.58
N THR A 225 -13.81 -3.53 24.45
CA THR A 225 -14.12 -4.71 23.64
C THR A 225 -14.03 -5.99 24.47
N PRO A 226 -14.94 -6.95 24.30
CA PRO A 226 -14.83 -8.25 24.97
C PRO A 226 -13.59 -9.00 24.46
N SER A 227 -12.96 -9.80 25.32
CA SER A 227 -11.81 -10.63 24.96
C SER A 227 -12.18 -11.73 23.96
N SER A 228 -13.38 -12.30 24.13
CA SER A 228 -13.97 -13.31 23.26
C SER A 228 -15.49 -13.20 23.32
N ASP A 229 -16.16 -13.66 22.28
CA ASP A 229 -17.60 -13.84 22.28
C ASP A 229 -17.96 -15.00 23.23
N SER A 230 -18.86 -14.76 24.18
CA SER A 230 -19.26 -15.73 25.20
C SER A 230 -19.91 -16.98 24.62
N ARG A 231 -20.48 -16.90 23.41
CA ARG A 231 -21.16 -18.01 22.74
C ARG A 231 -20.21 -18.90 21.95
N THR A 232 -19.22 -18.30 21.29
CA THR A 232 -18.35 -19.02 20.33
C THR A 232 -16.93 -19.22 20.84
N GLY A 233 -16.50 -18.50 21.87
CA GLY A 233 -15.12 -18.46 22.37
C GLY A 233 -14.14 -17.83 21.39
N LEU A 234 -14.62 -17.28 20.27
CA LEU A 234 -13.80 -16.69 19.22
C LEU A 234 -13.58 -15.19 19.48
N PRO A 235 -12.50 -14.60 18.95
CA PRO A 235 -12.29 -13.17 19.04
C PRO A 235 -13.42 -12.42 18.33
N PRO A 236 -13.81 -11.22 18.79
CA PRO A 236 -14.90 -10.45 18.16
C PRO A 236 -14.56 -10.00 16.73
N ARG A 237 -13.27 -9.99 16.36
CA ARG A 237 -12.77 -9.55 15.06
C ARG A 237 -11.60 -10.40 14.60
N TRP A 238 -11.35 -10.38 13.29
CA TRP A 238 -10.28 -11.11 12.64
C TRP A 238 -9.42 -10.19 11.78
N LEU A 239 -8.10 -10.24 11.95
CA LEU A 239 -7.17 -9.48 11.12
C LEU A 239 -6.73 -10.33 9.92
N LEU A 240 -7.26 -10.02 8.74
CA LEU A 240 -6.83 -10.61 7.48
C LEU A 240 -5.59 -9.87 6.96
N ARG A 241 -4.61 -10.62 6.47
CA ARG A 241 -3.40 -10.07 5.82
C ARG A 241 -3.44 -10.30 4.32
N ASP A 242 -2.87 -9.37 3.57
CA ASP A 242 -2.64 -9.47 2.14
C ASP A 242 -3.93 -9.80 1.35
N ARG A 243 -5.01 -9.08 1.66
CA ARG A 243 -6.27 -9.20 0.93
C ARG A 243 -6.08 -8.67 -0.48
N VAL A 244 -6.36 -9.51 -1.47
CA VAL A 244 -6.45 -9.12 -2.88
C VAL A 244 -7.93 -8.99 -3.22
N LEU A 245 -8.30 -7.81 -3.72
CA LEU A 245 -9.66 -7.46 -4.10
C LEU A 245 -9.70 -7.18 -5.60
N GLU A 246 -10.59 -7.85 -6.31
CA GLU A 246 -10.84 -7.67 -7.73
C GLU A 246 -12.32 -7.39 -7.92
N THR A 247 -12.69 -6.21 -8.40
CA THR A 247 -14.10 -5.93 -8.65
C THR A 247 -14.27 -4.93 -9.78
N SER A 248 -15.50 -4.76 -10.24
CA SER A 248 -15.82 -3.82 -11.29
C SER A 248 -17.17 -3.17 -11.07
N PHE A 249 -17.40 -2.05 -11.72
CA PHE A 249 -18.70 -1.41 -11.83
C PHE A 249 -18.86 -0.82 -13.24
N LEU A 250 -20.09 -0.46 -13.58
CA LEU A 250 -20.42 0.18 -14.85
C LEU A 250 -20.60 1.68 -14.59
N TRP A 251 -19.91 2.50 -15.37
CA TRP A 251 -19.96 3.95 -15.26
C TRP A 251 -20.66 4.55 -16.49
N GLY A 252 -21.60 5.46 -16.25
CA GLY A 252 -22.41 6.13 -17.26
C GLY A 252 -23.79 5.49 -17.47
N GLU A 253 -24.77 6.32 -17.87
CA GLU A 253 -26.16 5.87 -18.13
C GLU A 253 -26.33 5.29 -19.53
N GLU A 254 -25.97 6.05 -20.58
CA GLU A 254 -26.20 5.68 -21.98
C GLU A 254 -25.07 4.81 -22.57
N GLN A 255 -23.81 5.18 -22.32
CA GLN A 255 -22.62 4.45 -22.77
C GLN A 255 -21.89 3.86 -21.57
N GLN A 256 -22.37 2.71 -21.10
CA GLN A 256 -21.78 2.03 -19.95
C GLN A 256 -20.33 1.61 -20.23
N ARG A 257 -19.40 2.22 -19.51
CA ARG A 257 -17.98 1.83 -19.51
C ARG A 257 -17.67 1.03 -18.27
N ARG A 258 -17.04 -0.12 -18.44
CA ARG A 258 -16.63 -0.96 -17.30
C ARG A 258 -15.38 -0.37 -16.66
N VAL A 259 -15.47 -0.02 -15.39
CA VAL A 259 -14.33 0.37 -14.56
C VAL A 259 -13.99 -0.78 -13.62
N GLN A 260 -12.72 -1.15 -13.55
CA GLN A 260 -12.22 -2.28 -12.78
C GLN A 260 -11.16 -1.87 -11.76
N PHE A 261 -11.25 -2.51 -10.61
CA PHE A 261 -10.33 -2.43 -9.50
C PHE A 261 -9.57 -3.73 -9.37
N SER A 262 -8.24 -3.63 -9.28
CA SER A 262 -7.38 -4.69 -8.78
C SER A 262 -6.53 -4.07 -7.67
N GLN A 263 -6.91 -4.35 -6.43
CA GLN A 263 -6.35 -3.68 -5.26
C GLN A 263 -5.81 -4.70 -4.27
N ARG A 264 -4.77 -4.28 -3.55
CA ARG A 264 -4.18 -5.03 -2.45
C ARG A 264 -4.30 -4.21 -1.18
N ASN A 265 -4.83 -4.83 -0.14
CA ASN A 265 -4.91 -4.27 1.19
C ASN A 265 -4.06 -5.15 2.12
N ASP A 266 -3.04 -4.55 2.74
CA ASP A 266 -2.07 -5.31 3.53
C ASP A 266 -2.68 -5.89 4.79
N LEU A 267 -3.50 -5.10 5.48
CA LEU A 267 -4.26 -5.48 6.66
C LEU A 267 -5.71 -5.09 6.48
N VAL A 268 -6.62 -6.00 6.80
CA VAL A 268 -8.06 -5.77 6.80
C VAL A 268 -8.65 -6.34 8.08
N LEU A 269 -9.35 -5.50 8.83
CA LEU A 269 -10.03 -5.88 10.04
C LEU A 269 -11.46 -6.33 9.69
N LEU A 270 -11.72 -7.61 9.90
CA LEU A 270 -12.99 -8.25 9.61
C LEU A 270 -13.80 -8.48 10.89
N SER A 271 -15.11 -8.56 10.74
CA SER A 271 -16.07 -8.81 11.81
C SER A 271 -17.24 -9.67 11.33
N PRO A 272 -18.01 -10.25 12.28
CA PRO A 272 -19.23 -10.96 11.96
C PRO A 272 -20.41 -10.04 11.61
N THR A 273 -20.38 -8.77 12.02
CA THR A 273 -21.46 -7.78 11.83
C THR A 273 -21.01 -6.65 10.90
N PRO A 274 -21.89 -6.09 10.06
CA PRO A 274 -21.54 -4.97 9.19
C PRO A 274 -21.14 -3.72 9.99
N THR A 275 -20.35 -2.84 9.38
CA THR A 275 -20.02 -1.54 9.97
C THR A 275 -21.30 -0.73 10.12
N PRO A 276 -21.53 -0.07 11.28
CA PRO A 276 -22.61 0.89 11.40
C PRO A 276 -22.55 1.95 10.31
N LEU A 277 -23.72 2.42 9.91
CA LEU A 277 -23.81 3.55 8.99
C LEU A 277 -23.32 4.81 9.69
N PHE A 278 -22.57 5.63 8.96
CA PHE A 278 -22.12 6.94 9.45
C PHE A 278 -23.26 7.94 9.44
N GLU A 279 -24.13 7.82 8.43
CA GLU A 279 -25.29 8.68 8.24
C GLU A 279 -26.45 7.86 7.63
N GLN A 280 -27.68 8.21 8.00
CA GLN A 280 -28.86 7.59 7.40
C GLN A 280 -28.98 8.04 5.93
N PRO A 281 -29.30 7.14 4.98
CA PRO A 281 -29.34 7.49 3.56
C PRO A 281 -30.47 8.50 3.30
N ALA A 282 -30.09 9.73 2.99
CA ALA A 282 -31.03 10.77 2.59
C ALA A 282 -31.45 10.60 1.11
N ALA A 283 -32.73 10.83 0.81
CA ALA A 283 -33.25 10.80 -0.55
C ALA A 283 -32.82 12.02 -1.39
N SER A 284 -32.47 13.13 -0.75
CA SER A 284 -32.08 14.38 -1.40
C SER A 284 -30.89 15.01 -0.72
N LEU A 285 -30.05 15.69 -1.50
CA LEU A 285 -28.91 16.46 -1.01
C LEU A 285 -29.37 17.65 -0.16
N SER A 286 -28.67 17.87 0.95
CA SER A 286 -28.72 19.11 1.70
C SER A 286 -28.10 20.26 0.90
N ALA A 287 -28.42 21.51 1.30
CA ALA A 287 -27.90 22.69 0.61
C ALA A 287 -26.36 22.77 0.63
N THR A 288 -25.72 22.28 1.69
CA THR A 288 -24.25 22.24 1.83
C THR A 288 -23.64 21.19 0.92
N GLU A 289 -24.23 20.00 0.84
CA GLU A 289 -23.77 18.93 -0.07
C GLU A 289 -23.91 19.33 -1.54
N ALA A 290 -25.01 20.00 -1.90
CA ALA A 290 -25.20 20.52 -3.25
C ALA A 290 -24.08 21.50 -3.65
N GLN A 291 -23.63 22.37 -2.73
CA GLN A 291 -22.50 23.27 -2.96
C GLN A 291 -21.17 22.52 -3.13
N ILE A 292 -20.93 21.47 -2.33
CA ILE A 292 -19.73 20.63 -2.42
C ILE A 292 -19.66 19.92 -3.79
N VAL A 293 -20.79 19.39 -4.25
CA VAL A 293 -20.92 18.74 -5.56
C VAL A 293 -20.66 19.74 -6.68
N GLU A 294 -21.27 20.92 -6.62
CA GLU A 294 -21.08 21.95 -7.65
C GLU A 294 -19.62 22.44 -7.69
N ALA A 295 -18.97 22.62 -6.54
CA ALA A 295 -17.55 22.97 -6.48
C ALA A 295 -16.64 21.87 -7.07
N SER A 296 -17.04 20.60 -6.96
CA SER A 296 -16.31 19.47 -7.56
C SER A 296 -16.53 19.43 -9.08
N LYS A 297 -17.76 19.68 -9.54
CA LYS A 297 -18.11 19.82 -10.96
C LYS A 297 -17.36 20.99 -11.62
N ALA A 298 -17.29 22.14 -10.96
CA ALA A 298 -16.54 23.29 -11.43
C ALA A 298 -15.04 22.98 -11.59
N ARG A 299 -14.44 22.17 -10.71
CA ARG A 299 -13.03 21.73 -10.85
C ARG A 299 -12.79 20.76 -12.01
N MET A 300 -13.83 20.03 -12.41
CA MET A 300 -13.81 19.04 -13.49
C MET A 300 -14.38 19.56 -14.80
N HIS A 301 -14.68 20.86 -14.91
CA HIS A 301 -15.15 21.44 -16.16
C HIS A 301 -14.15 21.09 -17.29
N LEU A 302 -14.64 20.49 -18.38
CA LEU A 302 -13.88 20.02 -19.55
C LEU A 302 -13.07 18.72 -19.39
N ILE A 303 -12.98 18.13 -18.19
CA ILE A 303 -12.20 16.91 -17.96
C ILE A 303 -13.15 15.75 -17.67
N SER A 304 -12.95 14.62 -18.35
CA SER A 304 -13.69 13.40 -18.04
C SER A 304 -13.20 12.80 -16.72
N PRO A 305 -14.10 12.37 -15.80
CA PRO A 305 -13.71 11.63 -14.60
C PRO A 305 -12.88 10.35 -14.88
N LEU A 306 -12.94 9.83 -16.11
CA LEU A 306 -12.27 8.61 -16.54
C LEU A 306 -10.84 8.81 -17.09
N ILE A 307 -10.34 10.04 -17.20
CA ILE A 307 -9.12 10.38 -17.96
C ILE A 307 -7.85 9.63 -17.50
N ASP A 308 -7.71 9.38 -16.19
CA ASP A 308 -6.51 8.77 -15.61
C ASP A 308 -6.60 7.25 -15.48
N LEU A 309 -7.67 6.63 -15.98
CA LEU A 309 -7.80 5.17 -15.94
C LEU A 309 -7.08 4.53 -17.13
N THR A 310 -6.52 3.34 -16.93
CA THR A 310 -5.78 2.61 -17.96
C THR A 310 -6.74 1.72 -18.75
N SER A 311 -6.84 1.92 -20.06
CA SER A 311 -7.70 1.09 -20.91
C SER A 311 -7.02 -0.23 -21.26
N THR A 312 -7.74 -1.34 -21.11
CA THR A 312 -7.28 -2.69 -21.46
C THR A 312 -8.46 -3.58 -21.85
N THR A 313 -8.21 -4.54 -22.73
CA THR A 313 -9.16 -5.60 -23.09
C THR A 313 -8.92 -6.88 -22.29
N GLN A 314 -7.81 -6.96 -21.55
CA GLN A 314 -7.43 -8.13 -20.78
C GLN A 314 -7.76 -7.90 -19.31
N TYR A 315 -8.88 -8.47 -18.87
CA TYR A 315 -9.33 -8.33 -17.50
C TYR A 315 -10.20 -9.51 -17.08
N ARG A 316 -10.28 -9.73 -15.76
CA ARG A 316 -11.16 -10.73 -15.17
C ARG A 316 -12.60 -10.21 -15.09
N GLN A 317 -13.55 -10.99 -15.59
CA GLN A 317 -14.96 -10.62 -15.55
C GLN A 317 -15.58 -10.72 -14.16
N ASP A 318 -15.19 -11.74 -13.40
CA ASP A 318 -15.71 -12.00 -12.04
C ASP A 318 -15.23 -10.97 -11.03
N SER A 319 -16.10 -10.67 -10.06
CA SER A 319 -15.74 -9.95 -8.85
C SER A 319 -15.36 -10.93 -7.73
N SER A 320 -14.28 -10.63 -7.01
CA SER A 320 -13.86 -11.31 -5.79
C SER A 320 -13.47 -10.28 -4.74
N ASP A 321 -14.06 -10.39 -3.56
CA ASP A 321 -13.74 -9.53 -2.41
C ASP A 321 -12.55 -10.06 -1.60
N GLY A 322 -11.94 -11.19 -1.99
CA GLY A 322 -10.79 -11.79 -1.29
C GLY A 322 -11.09 -12.38 0.09
N ILE A 323 -12.36 -12.43 0.54
CA ILE A 323 -12.75 -12.94 1.85
C ILE A 323 -13.33 -14.33 1.68
N ARG A 324 -12.68 -15.35 2.28
CA ARG A 324 -13.11 -16.75 2.19
C ARG A 324 -13.69 -17.33 3.48
N THR A 325 -13.73 -16.53 4.54
CA THR A 325 -14.24 -16.94 5.85
C THR A 325 -15.76 -16.80 5.90
N THR A 326 -16.43 -17.75 6.54
CA THR A 326 -17.89 -17.74 6.73
C THR A 326 -18.31 -16.98 7.98
N LYS A 327 -17.41 -16.78 8.95
CA LYS A 327 -17.71 -16.17 10.25
C LYS A 327 -17.45 -14.66 10.28
N TYR A 328 -16.41 -14.19 9.59
CA TYR A 328 -16.01 -12.79 9.58
C TYR A 328 -16.18 -12.22 8.18
N LEU A 329 -17.40 -11.84 7.86
CA LEU A 329 -17.80 -11.50 6.51
C LEU A 329 -17.51 -10.04 6.17
N TYR A 330 -17.53 -9.13 7.15
CA TYR A 330 -17.59 -7.71 6.87
C TYR A 330 -16.24 -7.03 7.11
N PRO A 331 -15.66 -6.36 6.09
CA PRO A 331 -14.48 -5.54 6.28
C PRO A 331 -14.87 -4.20 6.93
N HIS A 332 -14.43 -3.95 8.15
CA HIS A 332 -14.65 -2.68 8.84
C HIS A 332 -13.57 -1.65 8.50
N LEU A 333 -12.31 -2.05 8.65
CA LEU A 333 -11.16 -1.17 8.51
C LEU A 333 -10.16 -1.80 7.55
N ILE A 334 -9.90 -1.13 6.44
CA ILE A 334 -8.87 -1.52 5.47
C ILE A 334 -7.65 -0.62 5.61
N THR A 335 -6.47 -1.15 5.30
CA THR A 335 -5.24 -0.35 5.26
C THR A 335 -4.80 -0.14 3.82
N VAL A 336 -4.32 1.06 3.55
CA VAL A 336 -3.84 1.49 2.23
C VAL A 336 -2.44 2.04 2.39
N ASN A 337 -1.45 1.22 2.05
CA ASN A 337 -0.05 1.58 2.19
C ASN A 337 0.41 2.35 0.97
N ILE A 338 0.83 3.59 1.19
CA ILE A 338 1.24 4.50 0.12
C ILE A 338 2.73 4.71 0.28
N ALA A 339 3.49 3.97 -0.53
CA ALA A 339 4.91 3.76 -0.30
C ALA A 339 5.74 5.05 -0.39
N LEU A 340 5.33 6.07 -1.14
CA LEU A 340 6.27 7.13 -1.58
C LEU A 340 5.68 8.56 -1.75
N PRO A 341 5.08 9.23 -0.74
CA PRO A 341 4.72 10.64 -0.91
C PRO A 341 5.90 11.58 -0.68
N ASN A 342 6.77 11.33 0.31
CA ASN A 342 7.49 12.45 0.92
C ASN A 342 9.02 12.50 0.77
N THR A 343 9.73 11.38 0.55
CA THR A 343 11.21 11.41 0.60
C THR A 343 12.00 10.55 -0.36
N TRP A 344 11.35 9.61 -1.02
CA TRP A 344 11.99 8.70 -1.94
C TRP A 344 11.27 8.84 -3.27
N SER A 345 12.02 9.12 -4.33
CA SER A 345 11.50 9.00 -5.69
C SER A 345 11.36 7.51 -5.99
N ASP A 346 10.27 7.12 -6.64
CA ASP A 346 10.11 5.76 -7.15
C ASP A 346 11.35 5.38 -7.98
N PHE A 347 11.94 4.23 -7.70
CA PHE A 347 13.12 3.77 -8.42
C PHE A 347 12.81 3.55 -9.91
N THR A 348 11.57 3.20 -10.23
CA THR A 348 11.09 2.97 -11.59
C THR A 348 10.75 4.25 -12.33
N ALA A 349 10.44 5.33 -11.61
CA ALA A 349 10.09 6.63 -12.16
C ALA A 349 10.68 7.77 -11.30
N PRO A 350 12.01 8.02 -11.38
CA PRO A 350 12.68 9.02 -10.55
C PRO A 350 12.22 10.46 -10.80
N GLU A 351 11.58 10.71 -11.95
CA GLU A 351 10.99 11.99 -12.34
C GLU A 351 9.57 12.20 -11.79
N LYS A 352 8.98 11.17 -11.17
CA LYS A 352 7.60 11.23 -10.69
C LYS A 352 7.50 12.22 -9.54
N GLU A 353 6.56 13.15 -9.67
CA GLU A 353 6.26 14.12 -8.63
C GLU A 353 5.82 13.44 -7.33
N ARG A 354 6.02 14.15 -6.23
CA ARG A 354 5.57 13.70 -4.91
C ARG A 354 4.05 13.57 -4.91
N ILE A 355 3.55 12.47 -4.36
CA ILE A 355 2.11 12.27 -4.17
C ILE A 355 1.60 13.36 -3.23
N THR A 356 0.67 14.18 -3.71
CA THR A 356 0.05 15.23 -2.90
C THR A 356 -0.89 14.61 -1.86
N VAL A 357 -1.20 15.37 -0.81
CA VAL A 357 -2.17 14.93 0.22
C VAL A 357 -3.53 14.58 -0.40
N PRO A 358 -4.13 15.42 -1.27
CA PRO A 358 -5.40 15.08 -1.90
C PRO A 358 -5.32 13.84 -2.81
N GLN A 359 -4.19 13.60 -3.50
CA GLN A 359 -3.99 12.36 -4.28
C GLN A 359 -3.96 11.13 -3.39
N ARG A 360 -3.29 11.21 -2.23
CA ARG A 360 -3.24 10.13 -1.23
C ARG A 360 -4.64 9.79 -0.73
N GLN A 361 -5.43 10.82 -0.43
CA GLN A 361 -6.83 10.70 0.01
C GLN A 361 -7.71 10.11 -1.10
N ALA A 362 -7.52 10.53 -2.36
CA ALA A 362 -8.24 10.01 -3.52
C ALA A 362 -7.98 8.50 -3.75
N ILE A 363 -6.74 8.05 -3.57
CA ILE A 363 -6.41 6.61 -3.60
C ILE A 363 -7.17 5.85 -2.51
N GLY A 364 -7.18 6.39 -1.30
CA GLY A 364 -7.90 5.80 -0.17
C GLY A 364 -9.42 5.70 -0.39
N LEU A 365 -10.04 6.75 -0.93
CA LEU A 365 -11.45 6.74 -1.31
C LEU A 365 -11.77 5.65 -2.34
N MET A 366 -10.93 5.50 -3.37
CA MET A 366 -11.09 4.44 -4.37
C MET A 366 -10.91 3.04 -3.78
N HIS A 367 -10.06 2.87 -2.77
CA HIS A 367 -9.93 1.61 -2.04
C HIS A 367 -11.17 1.29 -1.19
N CYS A 368 -11.73 2.28 -0.50
CA CYS A 368 -12.98 2.11 0.22
C CYS A 368 -14.13 1.74 -0.74
N TYR A 369 -14.29 2.51 -1.81
CA TYR A 369 -15.36 2.30 -2.80
C TYR A 369 -15.29 0.89 -3.41
N ALA A 370 -14.11 0.44 -3.81
CA ALA A 370 -13.91 -0.91 -4.33
C ALA A 370 -14.21 -1.99 -3.28
N SER A 371 -13.82 -1.79 -2.01
CA SER A 371 -14.17 -2.69 -0.90
C SER A 371 -15.68 -2.77 -0.68
N CYS A 372 -16.38 -1.64 -0.74
CA CYS A 372 -17.84 -1.60 -0.63
C CYS A 372 -18.50 -2.30 -1.81
N ILE A 373 -18.08 -2.06 -3.07
CA ILE A 373 -18.62 -2.75 -4.26
C ILE A 373 -18.43 -4.25 -4.14
N ALA A 374 -17.23 -4.71 -3.80
CA ALA A 374 -16.96 -6.14 -3.71
C ALA A 374 -17.81 -6.80 -2.62
N THR A 375 -18.04 -6.09 -1.51
CA THR A 375 -18.93 -6.55 -0.44
C THR A 375 -20.39 -6.55 -0.90
N ALA A 376 -20.86 -5.50 -1.56
CA ALA A 376 -22.21 -5.42 -2.14
C ALA A 376 -22.49 -6.56 -3.11
N LYS A 377 -21.55 -6.83 -4.03
CA LYS A 377 -21.68 -7.92 -5.00
C LYS A 377 -21.70 -9.30 -4.33
N ARG A 378 -20.95 -9.48 -3.24
CA ARG A 378 -20.99 -10.73 -2.47
C ARG A 378 -22.33 -10.92 -1.75
N LEU A 379 -22.92 -9.84 -1.23
CA LEU A 379 -24.16 -9.90 -0.45
C LEU A 379 -25.41 -9.94 -1.32
N TYR A 380 -25.46 -9.13 -2.38
CA TYR A 380 -26.64 -8.89 -3.21
C TYR A 380 -26.51 -9.43 -4.64
N GLY A 381 -25.37 -10.03 -4.99
CA GLY A 381 -25.10 -10.51 -6.35
C GLY A 381 -24.68 -9.40 -7.32
N ASN A 382 -24.48 -9.77 -8.59
CA ASN A 382 -23.97 -8.85 -9.62
C ASN A 382 -25.01 -7.83 -10.12
N GLU A 383 -26.29 -8.03 -9.81
CA GLU A 383 -27.40 -7.16 -10.24
C GLU A 383 -27.55 -5.91 -9.37
N CYS A 384 -26.72 -5.75 -8.33
CA CYS A 384 -26.72 -4.59 -7.43
C CYS A 384 -26.43 -3.23 -8.11
N GLY A 385 -26.11 -3.22 -9.41
CA GLY A 385 -25.86 -2.02 -10.20
C GLY A 385 -27.13 -1.27 -10.64
N GLN A 386 -28.32 -1.85 -10.50
CA GLN A 386 -29.59 -1.26 -10.93
C GLN A 386 -30.36 -0.65 -9.73
N ALA A 387 -30.08 0.62 -9.42
CA ALA A 387 -30.78 1.46 -8.43
C ALA A 387 -30.62 1.01 -6.95
N PRO A 388 -31.04 1.81 -5.95
CA PRO A 388 -30.33 1.94 -4.66
C PRO A 388 -30.12 0.62 -3.93
N LEU A 389 -29.00 0.51 -3.23
CA LEU A 389 -28.66 -0.71 -2.50
C LEU A 389 -29.73 -1.01 -1.44
N PRO A 390 -30.11 -2.30 -1.26
CA PRO A 390 -31.10 -2.67 -0.24
C PRO A 390 -30.70 -2.21 1.16
N GLU A 391 -29.43 -2.42 1.52
CA GLU A 391 -28.83 -1.84 2.72
C GLU A 391 -27.49 -1.19 2.35
N PRO A 392 -27.21 0.03 2.83
CA PRO A 392 -25.93 0.67 2.57
C PRO A 392 -24.75 -0.05 3.22
N ILE A 393 -23.57 0.10 2.64
CA ILE A 393 -22.34 -0.56 3.12
C ILE A 393 -21.31 0.50 3.49
N ALA A 394 -20.90 0.49 4.76
CA ALA A 394 -19.87 1.37 5.30
C ALA A 394 -18.52 0.67 5.51
N VAL A 395 -17.42 1.33 5.14
CA VAL A 395 -16.04 0.86 5.33
C VAL A 395 -15.15 2.05 5.67
N GLU A 396 -14.23 1.86 6.62
CA GLU A 396 -13.16 2.80 6.93
C GLU A 396 -11.84 2.38 6.30
N ALA A 397 -10.99 3.35 5.96
CA ALA A 397 -9.62 3.13 5.55
C ALA A 397 -8.64 4.00 6.33
N VAL A 398 -7.46 3.43 6.59
CA VAL A 398 -6.28 4.17 7.05
C VAL A 398 -5.25 4.16 5.94
N CYS A 399 -4.97 5.35 5.39
CA CYS A 399 -3.97 5.56 4.36
C CYS A 399 -2.70 6.11 5.01
N THR A 400 -1.56 5.47 4.80
CA THR A 400 -0.31 5.92 5.44
C THR A 400 0.95 5.59 4.63
N ASP A 401 1.96 6.45 4.77
CA ASP A 401 3.34 6.23 4.32
C ASP A 401 4.28 5.84 5.48
N GLY A 402 3.71 5.54 6.65
CA GLY A 402 4.44 5.29 7.89
C GLY A 402 4.72 6.55 8.72
N VAL A 403 4.51 7.74 8.16
CA VAL A 403 4.73 9.03 8.85
C VAL A 403 3.44 9.84 8.92
N PHE A 404 2.77 10.01 7.78
CA PHE A 404 1.49 10.69 7.64
C PHE A 404 0.35 9.68 7.61
N PHE A 405 -0.79 10.08 8.17
CA PHE A 405 -2.01 9.29 8.24
C PHE A 405 -3.18 10.11 7.69
N ASP A 406 -3.96 9.47 6.82
CA ASP A 406 -5.31 9.91 6.47
C ASP A 406 -6.31 8.84 6.88
N PHE A 407 -7.38 9.27 7.53
CA PHE A 407 -8.51 8.46 7.95
C PHE A 407 -9.67 8.78 7.02
N ILE A 408 -10.23 7.73 6.42
CA ILE A 408 -11.29 7.88 5.43
C ILE A 408 -12.44 6.98 5.86
N ALA A 409 -13.63 7.54 5.97
CA ALA A 409 -14.86 6.80 6.18
C ALA A 409 -15.70 6.89 4.91
N PHE A 410 -16.17 5.77 4.39
CA PHE A 410 -16.94 5.73 3.14
C PHE A 410 -18.22 4.94 3.34
N GLN A 411 -19.33 5.47 2.84
CA GLN A 411 -20.62 4.82 2.82
C GLN A 411 -21.15 4.70 1.39
N LEU A 412 -21.35 3.47 0.97
CA LEU A 412 -21.93 3.13 -0.33
C LEU A 412 -23.46 2.99 -0.17
N ASN A 413 -24.19 3.95 -0.73
CA ASN A 413 -25.65 3.97 -0.78
C ASN A 413 -26.16 3.52 -2.16
N THR A 414 -25.42 3.80 -3.23
CA THR A 414 -25.81 3.49 -4.61
C THR A 414 -24.61 3.17 -5.49
N LEU A 415 -24.85 2.36 -6.53
CA LEU A 415 -23.92 2.16 -7.64
C LEU A 415 -24.34 2.92 -8.90
N ALA A 416 -25.48 3.60 -8.86
CA ALA A 416 -25.91 4.46 -9.97
C ALA A 416 -24.95 5.65 -10.10
N THR A 417 -24.50 5.89 -11.33
CA THR A 417 -23.64 7.02 -11.68
C THR A 417 -24.45 8.00 -12.51
N PRO A 418 -24.62 9.25 -12.06
CA PRO A 418 -25.40 10.24 -12.78
C PRO A 418 -24.65 10.66 -14.04
N ASP A 419 -25.41 11.02 -15.07
CA ASP A 419 -24.83 11.68 -16.24
C ASP A 419 -24.44 13.13 -15.91
N TRP A 420 -23.17 13.31 -15.53
CA TRP A 420 -22.59 14.61 -15.21
C TRP A 420 -22.56 15.62 -16.38
N SER A 421 -22.76 15.17 -17.62
CA SER A 421 -22.85 16.05 -18.80
C SER A 421 -24.20 16.76 -18.88
N LYS A 422 -25.25 16.13 -18.36
CA LYS A 422 -26.57 16.75 -18.24
C LYS A 422 -26.49 17.73 -17.06
N ASN A 423 -27.10 18.91 -17.22
CA ASN A 423 -27.24 19.92 -16.17
C ASN A 423 -28.51 19.73 -15.30
N PRO A 424 -28.75 18.56 -14.67
CA PRO A 424 -29.51 18.54 -13.44
C PRO A 424 -28.63 18.19 -12.23
N THR A 425 -29.06 18.64 -11.06
CA THR A 425 -28.65 18.05 -9.79
C THR A 425 -28.88 16.53 -9.82
N PRO A 426 -28.02 15.72 -9.20
CA PRO A 426 -28.20 14.26 -9.17
C PRO A 426 -29.59 13.92 -8.65
N GLN A 427 -30.39 13.22 -9.45
CA GLN A 427 -31.70 12.73 -9.04
C GLN A 427 -31.53 11.35 -8.40
N GLY A 428 -31.42 11.30 -7.07
CA GLY A 428 -31.33 10.06 -6.32
C GLY A 428 -30.35 10.11 -5.15
N PRO A 429 -30.27 9.03 -4.35
CA PRO A 429 -29.33 8.95 -3.23
C PRO A 429 -27.90 8.99 -3.75
N MET A 430 -27.04 9.78 -3.10
CA MET A 430 -25.60 9.81 -3.37
C MET A 430 -24.84 8.99 -2.33
N ASN A 431 -23.64 8.58 -2.69
CA ASN A 431 -22.68 8.03 -1.73
C ASN A 431 -22.11 9.17 -0.88
N VAL A 432 -21.64 8.85 0.32
CA VAL A 432 -21.08 9.84 1.24
C VAL A 432 -19.72 9.36 1.75
N ALA A 433 -18.77 10.27 1.86
CA ALA A 433 -17.46 9.98 2.43
C ALA A 433 -16.96 11.13 3.30
N TRP A 434 -16.12 10.81 4.26
CA TRP A 434 -15.46 11.74 5.17
C TRP A 434 -13.95 11.53 5.08
N VAL A 435 -13.21 12.63 4.98
CA VAL A 435 -11.75 12.60 4.86
C VAL A 435 -11.15 13.45 5.97
N ASP A 436 -10.51 12.78 6.93
CA ASP A 436 -9.72 13.39 8.00
C ASP A 436 -8.25 13.04 7.81
N GLY A 437 -7.48 13.93 7.18
CA GLY A 437 -6.12 13.61 6.76
C GLY A 437 -5.07 14.68 7.01
N ASN A 438 -3.88 14.39 6.50
CA ASN A 438 -2.64 15.13 6.68
C ASN A 438 -2.09 15.13 8.12
N HIS A 439 -2.31 14.04 8.85
CA HIS A 439 -1.85 13.92 10.24
C HIS A 439 -0.42 13.37 10.30
N GLU A 440 0.55 14.21 10.65
CA GLU A 440 1.95 13.79 10.89
C GLU A 440 2.04 13.08 12.25
N MET A 441 2.19 11.76 12.26
CA MET A 441 2.35 11.01 13.52
C MET A 441 3.72 11.25 14.14
N VAL A 442 4.77 11.33 13.33
CA VAL A 442 6.14 11.53 13.80
C VAL A 442 6.93 12.40 12.85
N ARG A 443 7.65 13.38 13.36
CA ARG A 443 8.50 14.23 12.53
C ARG A 443 9.77 13.52 12.14
N LYS A 444 9.89 13.18 10.86
CA LYS A 444 11.07 12.57 10.27
C LYS A 444 12.06 13.64 9.80
N ARG A 445 13.12 13.86 10.59
CA ARG A 445 14.18 14.82 10.29
C ARG A 445 15.29 14.17 9.48
N PHE A 446 15.43 14.62 8.24
CA PHE A 446 16.52 14.20 7.37
C PHE A 446 17.80 15.01 7.64
N PRO A 447 18.95 14.33 7.76
CA PRO A 447 20.22 15.01 7.93
C PRO A 447 20.64 15.71 6.63
N LYS A 448 21.23 16.91 6.75
CA LYS A 448 21.73 17.65 5.60
C LYS A 448 23.03 17.02 5.05
N ARG A 449 23.16 17.00 3.71
CA ARG A 449 24.39 16.62 2.98
C ARG A 449 24.89 15.20 3.29
N SER A 450 26.14 15.03 3.73
CA SER A 450 26.84 13.74 3.85
C SER A 450 26.40 12.89 5.05
N MET A 451 25.60 13.42 5.98
CA MET A 451 25.19 12.73 7.21
C MET A 451 23.98 11.79 7.03
N LEU A 452 23.77 11.23 5.84
CA LEU A 452 22.55 10.53 5.40
C LEU A 452 22.01 9.43 6.34
N ARG A 453 22.89 8.82 7.15
CA ARG A 453 22.56 7.75 8.10
C ARG A 453 22.01 8.23 9.46
N ASN A 454 21.92 9.55 9.68
CA ASN A 454 21.46 10.14 10.93
C ASN A 454 20.01 10.67 10.85
N THR A 455 19.11 9.93 10.18
CA THR A 455 17.67 10.25 10.21
C THR A 455 17.17 10.15 11.63
N ARG A 456 16.50 11.20 12.12
CA ARG A 456 15.94 11.26 13.47
C ARG A 456 14.42 11.34 13.39
N TYR A 457 13.77 10.68 14.34
CA TYR A 457 12.33 10.75 14.56
C TYR A 457 12.10 11.56 15.83
N THR A 458 11.32 12.64 15.72
CA THR A 458 11.02 13.57 16.82
C THR A 458 9.53 13.87 16.84
N ASP A 459 9.05 14.51 17.91
CA ASP A 459 7.72 15.11 17.95
C ASP A 459 6.59 14.10 17.64
N LEU A 460 6.52 13.00 18.41
CA LEU A 460 5.41 12.03 18.31
C LEU A 460 4.09 12.71 18.69
N ASP A 461 3.09 12.63 17.80
CA ASP A 461 1.73 13.10 18.06
C ASP A 461 0.79 11.92 18.36
N MET A 462 0.37 11.82 19.62
CA MET A 462 -0.57 10.80 20.10
C MET A 462 -1.99 11.01 19.57
N LYS A 463 -2.37 12.21 19.13
CA LYS A 463 -3.69 12.46 18.56
C LYS A 463 -3.94 11.57 17.33
N VAL A 464 -2.90 11.36 16.52
CA VAL A 464 -2.96 10.47 15.35
C VAL A 464 -3.23 9.03 15.77
N PHE A 465 -2.59 8.57 16.84
CA PHE A 465 -2.86 7.24 17.40
C PHE A 465 -4.29 7.13 17.95
N TYR A 466 -4.80 8.15 18.64
CA TYR A 466 -6.18 8.13 19.14
C TYR A 466 -7.22 8.11 18.01
N ARG A 467 -6.97 8.79 16.88
CA ARG A 467 -7.81 8.68 15.67
C ARG A 467 -7.81 7.27 15.11
N LEU A 468 -6.63 6.67 14.98
CA LEU A 468 -6.49 5.27 14.57
C LEU A 468 -7.24 4.33 15.51
N PHE A 469 -7.16 4.58 16.81
CA PHE A 469 -7.84 3.77 17.81
C PHE A 469 -9.36 3.96 17.78
N ALA A 470 -9.86 5.16 17.48
CA ALA A 470 -11.29 5.41 17.27
C ALA A 470 -11.83 4.65 16.06
N CYS A 471 -11.17 4.72 14.90
CA CYS A 471 -11.51 3.91 13.72
C CYS A 471 -11.42 2.41 14.03
N TYR A 472 -10.42 1.99 14.81
CA TYR A 472 -10.34 0.61 15.26
C TYR A 472 -11.58 0.23 16.08
N LEU A 473 -12.08 1.07 16.98
CA LEU A 473 -13.21 0.73 17.85
C LEU A 473 -14.58 0.86 17.18
N TYR A 474 -14.74 1.75 16.19
CA TYR A 474 -16.04 2.09 15.60
C TYR A 474 -16.84 0.87 15.15
N GLY A 475 -16.22 -0.06 14.43
CA GLY A 475 -16.86 -1.31 13.98
C GLY A 475 -17.41 -2.21 15.11
N THR A 476 -16.99 -2.00 16.37
CA THR A 476 -17.48 -2.75 17.53
C THR A 476 -18.53 -2.01 18.36
N HIS A 477 -18.64 -0.70 18.24
CA HIS A 477 -19.52 0.15 19.08
C HIS A 477 -20.99 0.15 18.63
N ALA A 478 -21.31 -0.48 17.48
CA ALA A 478 -22.66 -0.65 16.94
C ALA A 478 -23.71 -1.10 17.98
N ASN A 479 -23.34 -2.05 18.84
CA ASN A 479 -24.30 -2.80 19.66
C ASN A 479 -24.74 -2.12 20.96
N LYS A 480 -24.25 -0.90 21.26
CA LYS A 480 -24.66 -0.17 22.49
C LYS A 480 -25.86 0.76 22.26
N GLY A 481 -26.12 1.19 21.02
CA GLY A 481 -27.24 2.09 20.70
C GLY A 481 -28.60 1.41 20.76
N GLU A 482 -28.75 0.22 20.18
CA GLU A 482 -30.06 -0.46 20.10
C GLU A 482 -30.51 -1.08 21.43
N LYS A 483 -29.59 -1.39 22.36
CA LYS A 483 -29.96 -2.00 23.65
C LYS A 483 -30.57 -1.00 24.64
N SER A 484 -30.40 0.29 24.45
CA SER A 484 -31.00 1.30 25.34
C SER A 484 -32.46 1.61 25.01
N GLU A 485 -32.91 1.38 23.78
CA GLU A 485 -34.31 1.59 23.39
C GLU A 485 -35.20 0.37 23.69
N ALA A 486 -34.64 -0.84 23.70
CA ALA A 486 -35.41 -2.07 23.96
C ALA A 486 -35.74 -2.33 25.45
N ILE A 487 -35.18 -1.57 26.39
CA ILE A 487 -35.39 -1.76 27.85
C ILE A 487 -36.43 -0.76 28.42
N GLY A 488 -36.88 0.23 27.63
CA GLY A 488 -37.82 1.26 28.07
C GLY A 488 -39.32 0.94 27.89
N VAL A 489 -39.68 -0.18 27.28
CA VAL A 489 -41.08 -0.51 26.94
C VAL A 489 -41.42 -1.92 27.41
N ASN A 490 -41.52 -2.12 28.74
CA ASN A 490 -42.31 -3.20 29.35
C ASN A 490 -42.33 -3.06 30.89
N SER A 491 -43.01 -2.02 31.37
CA SER A 491 -43.52 -1.99 32.75
C SER A 491 -44.77 -1.11 32.81
N GLY A 492 -45.90 -1.70 32.45
CA GLY A 492 -47.20 -1.03 32.48
C GLY A 492 -48.35 -1.96 32.10
N GLY A 493 -48.83 -2.72 33.08
CA GLY A 493 -50.13 -3.39 33.03
C GLY A 493 -50.06 -4.91 33.12
N VAL A 494 -50.48 -5.47 34.25
CA VAL A 494 -51.78 -6.15 34.44
C VAL A 494 -51.79 -6.78 35.83
N LEU A 495 -52.78 -6.31 36.63
CA LEU A 495 -53.33 -6.83 37.90
C LEU A 495 -52.47 -6.86 39.15
#